data_AF-A0A819VJS1-F1
#
_entry.id   AF-A0A819VJS1-F1
#
_cell.length_a   1.000
_cell.length_b   1.000
_cell.length_c   1.000
_cell.angle_alpha   90.00
_cell.angle_beta   90.00
_cell.angle_gamma   90.00
#
_symmetry.space_group_name_H-M   'P 1'
#
loop_
_entity.id
_entity.type
_entity.pdbx_description
1 polymer ?
#
loop_
_entity_poly.entity_id
_entity_poly.type
_entity_poly.pdbx_seq_one_letter_code
_entity_poly.pdbx_strand_id
1 'polypeptide(L)'
;MDSIWNQFCSDCTQECLTVDFSVTPSAVSAQSAVNLHDIKDFLEQSGVTLSKNWSPAWTSEIQKNYVGVSVVCETTCVEIFTQDASINGVDLLSNVGGHTGLWIGISFLSIMDVVEMLYRLIRYHYYNVGGTMQGRNQDQS
;
A
#
# COMPACT_ATOMS: atom_id res chain seq x y z
N MET A 1 -28.14 -8.85 -1.43
CA MET A 1 -28.16 -7.79 -2.45
C MET A 1 -27.02 -8.10 -3.39
N ASP A 2 -27.29 -8.87 -4.43
CA ASP A 2 -26.28 -9.19 -5.44
C ASP A 2 -26.05 -7.91 -6.25
N SER A 3 -24.81 -7.44 -6.27
CA SER A 3 -24.47 -6.19 -6.93
C SER A 3 -24.67 -6.33 -8.45
N ILE A 4 -25.16 -5.27 -9.09
CA ILE A 4 -25.41 -5.17 -10.54
C ILE A 4 -24.19 -5.63 -11.37
N TRP A 5 -22.99 -5.52 -10.80
CA TRP A 5 -21.72 -5.96 -11.37
C TRP A 5 -21.66 -7.45 -11.72
N ASN A 6 -22.26 -8.32 -10.92
CA ASN A 6 -22.24 -9.77 -11.16
C ASN A 6 -23.06 -10.19 -12.39
N GLN A 7 -23.93 -9.32 -12.91
CA GLN A 7 -24.73 -9.59 -14.10
C GLN A 7 -24.02 -9.18 -15.40
N PHE A 8 -22.98 -8.33 -15.34
CA PHE A 8 -22.37 -7.71 -16.52
C PHE A 8 -20.88 -8.05 -16.74
N CYS A 9 -20.17 -8.64 -15.78
CA CYS A 9 -18.77 -9.00 -16.01
C CYS A 9 -18.31 -10.20 -15.16
N SER A 10 -18.17 -11.38 -15.79
CA SER A 10 -17.66 -12.59 -15.13
C SER A 10 -16.13 -12.61 -14.99
N ASP A 11 -15.41 -11.81 -15.77
CA ASP A 11 -13.94 -11.79 -15.88
C ASP A 11 -13.37 -10.36 -15.84
N CYS A 12 -13.94 -9.49 -15.01
CA CYS A 12 -13.34 -8.17 -14.81
C CYS A 12 -12.13 -8.29 -13.87
N THR A 13 -10.93 -8.09 -14.39
CA THR A 13 -9.73 -7.90 -13.58
C THR A 13 -9.86 -6.63 -12.74
N GLN A 14 -9.52 -6.70 -11.46
CA GLN A 14 -9.58 -5.55 -10.56
C GLN A 14 -8.62 -4.45 -11.05
N GLU A 15 -9.14 -3.23 -11.22
CA GLU A 15 -8.34 -2.09 -11.64
C GLU A 15 -7.36 -1.69 -10.53
N CYS A 16 -6.14 -1.29 -10.91
CA CYS A 16 -5.11 -0.87 -9.96
C CYS A 16 -5.38 0.50 -9.33
N LEU A 17 -6.32 1.27 -9.89
CA LEU A 17 -6.71 2.59 -9.42
C LEU A 17 -8.23 2.70 -9.46
N THR A 18 -8.83 2.79 -8.28
CA THR A 18 -10.28 2.95 -8.12
C THR A 18 -10.55 4.18 -7.26
N VAL A 19 -11.57 4.94 -7.62
CA VAL A 19 -12.07 6.07 -6.82
C VAL A 19 -13.47 5.71 -6.33
N ASP A 20 -13.56 5.38 -5.05
CA ASP A 20 -14.82 5.02 -4.41
C ASP A 20 -15.39 6.21 -3.63
N PHE A 21 -16.69 6.44 -3.77
CA PHE A 21 -17.42 7.45 -3.03
C PHE A 21 -18.39 6.78 -2.06
N SER A 22 -18.13 6.92 -0.75
CA SER A 22 -19.09 6.48 0.25
C SER A 22 -20.23 7.50 0.33
N VAL A 23 -21.46 7.06 0.07
CA VAL A 23 -22.65 7.92 0.09
C VAL A 23 -23.50 7.54 1.30
N THR A 24 -23.73 8.51 2.19
CA THR A 24 -24.66 8.36 3.32
C THR A 24 -26.01 8.99 2.92
N PRO A 25 -27.03 8.19 2.58
CA PRO A 25 -28.33 8.73 2.22
C PRO A 25 -29.02 9.31 3.45
N SER A 26 -29.54 10.52 3.32
CA SER A 26 -30.45 11.12 4.29
C SER A 26 -31.69 11.61 3.57
N ALA A 27 -32.85 11.39 4.19
CA ALA A 27 -34.13 11.78 3.64
C ALA A 27 -34.89 12.60 4.67
N VAL A 28 -35.42 13.73 4.22
CA VAL A 28 -36.36 14.57 4.96
C VAL A 28 -37.58 14.77 4.09
N SER A 29 -38.76 14.83 4.70
CA SER A 29 -39.97 15.24 3.98
C SER A 29 -39.73 16.59 3.33
N ALA A 30 -39.97 16.68 2.02
CA ALA A 30 -39.91 17.96 1.32
C ALA A 30 -40.79 18.99 2.06
N GLN A 31 -40.20 20.16 2.30
CA GLN A 31 -40.60 21.12 3.33
C GLN A 31 -42.06 21.61 3.28
N SER A 32 -42.47 22.22 4.40
CA SER A 32 -43.79 22.77 4.69
C SER A 32 -44.36 23.68 3.61
N ALA A 33 -45.69 23.83 3.60
CA ALA A 33 -46.51 24.51 2.59
C ALA A 33 -46.08 25.93 2.15
N VAL A 34 -45.10 26.53 2.82
CA VAL A 34 -44.60 27.89 2.59
C VAL A 34 -43.85 28.03 1.25
N ASN A 35 -43.07 27.02 0.83
CA ASN A 35 -42.24 27.09 -0.39
C ASN A 35 -42.92 26.51 -1.64
N LEU A 36 -44.19 26.09 -1.53
CA LEU A 36 -44.89 25.45 -2.65
C LEU A 36 -45.23 26.45 -3.78
N HIS A 37 -45.41 27.72 -3.45
CA HIS A 37 -45.69 28.76 -4.43
C HIS A 37 -44.48 29.07 -5.32
N ASP A 38 -43.27 29.14 -4.76
CA ASP A 38 -42.06 29.37 -5.55
C ASP A 38 -41.79 28.21 -6.53
N ILE A 39 -42.06 26.97 -6.08
CA ILE A 39 -41.94 25.78 -6.93
C ILE A 39 -43.00 25.81 -8.04
N LYS A 40 -44.22 26.26 -7.75
CA LYS A 40 -45.29 26.42 -8.73
C LYS A 40 -44.88 27.42 -9.81
N ASP A 41 -44.40 28.59 -9.41
CA ASP A 41 -44.02 29.66 -10.34
C ASP A 41 -42.84 29.22 -11.22
N PHE A 42 -41.87 28.50 -10.66
CA PHE A 42 -40.78 27.89 -11.41
C PHE A 42 -41.28 26.86 -12.43
N LEU A 43 -42.19 25.96 -12.05
CA LEU A 43 -42.74 24.94 -12.94
C LEU A 43 -43.55 25.54 -14.09
N GLU A 44 -44.33 26.60 -13.83
CA GLU A 44 -45.10 27.31 -14.84
C GLU A 44 -44.20 28.09 -15.82
N GLN A 45 -43.03 28.55 -15.36
CA GLN A 45 -42.05 29.27 -16.20
C GLN A 45 -41.10 28.34 -16.96
N SER A 46 -40.78 27.17 -16.41
CA SER A 46 -39.78 26.24 -16.97
C SER A 46 -40.23 25.51 -18.24
N GLY A 47 -41.49 25.66 -18.66
CA GLY A 47 -42.02 25.04 -19.88
C GLY A 47 -42.16 23.51 -19.82
N VAL A 48 -42.11 22.95 -18.62
CA VAL A 48 -42.29 21.51 -18.38
C VAL A 48 -43.75 21.13 -18.65
N THR A 49 -43.99 19.95 -19.22
CA THR A 49 -45.36 19.44 -19.44
C THR A 49 -46.04 19.17 -18.10
N LEU A 50 -46.94 20.08 -17.72
CA LEU A 50 -47.77 19.97 -16.52
C LEU A 50 -48.88 18.92 -16.72
N SER A 51 -49.32 18.32 -15.61
CA SER A 51 -50.47 17.41 -15.61
C SER A 51 -51.73 18.11 -16.10
N LYS A 52 -52.61 17.37 -16.79
CA LYS A 52 -53.92 17.89 -17.26
C LYS A 52 -54.79 18.44 -16.11
N ASN A 53 -54.56 17.97 -14.87
CA ASN A 53 -55.27 18.40 -13.67
C ASN A 53 -54.45 19.37 -12.79
N TRP A 54 -53.48 20.09 -13.36
CA TRP A 54 -52.62 21.02 -12.64
C TRP A 54 -53.41 22.09 -11.86
N SER A 55 -54.28 22.85 -12.53
CA SER A 55 -54.90 24.04 -11.93
C SER A 55 -55.66 23.80 -10.61
N PRO A 56 -56.47 22.73 -10.44
CA PRO A 56 -57.17 22.48 -9.18
C PRO A 56 -56.36 21.67 -8.14
N ALA A 57 -55.34 20.91 -8.54
CA ALA A 57 -54.68 19.91 -7.69
C ALA A 57 -53.15 20.03 -7.62
N TRP A 58 -52.57 21.12 -8.14
CA TRP A 58 -51.12 21.34 -8.23
C TRP A 58 -50.37 21.08 -6.92
N THR A 59 -50.95 21.45 -5.78
CA THR A 59 -50.33 21.25 -4.46
C THR A 59 -50.07 19.76 -4.18
N SER A 60 -51.04 18.90 -4.49
CA SER A 60 -50.93 17.45 -4.31
C SER A 60 -50.00 16.82 -5.34
N GLU A 61 -49.96 17.36 -6.55
CA GLU A 61 -49.07 16.88 -7.62
C GLU A 61 -47.61 17.22 -7.32
N ILE A 62 -47.32 18.41 -6.79
CA ILE A 62 -45.98 18.77 -6.33
C ILE A 62 -45.59 17.87 -5.17
N GLN A 63 -46.43 17.71 -4.15
CA GLN A 63 -46.09 16.85 -2.99
C GLN A 63 -45.82 15.39 -3.37
N LYS A 64 -46.51 14.88 -4.40
CA LYS A 64 -46.37 13.49 -4.83
C LYS A 64 -45.15 13.25 -5.73
N ASN A 65 -44.79 14.24 -6.56
CA ASN A 65 -43.77 14.05 -7.60
C ASN A 65 -42.47 14.82 -7.35
N TYR A 66 -42.46 15.78 -6.43
CA TYR A 66 -41.28 16.59 -6.14
C TYR A 66 -40.27 15.82 -5.30
N VAL A 67 -39.05 15.69 -5.82
CA VAL A 67 -37.90 15.17 -5.09
C VAL A 67 -36.76 16.18 -5.19
N GLY A 68 -36.30 16.65 -4.03
CA GLY A 68 -35.08 17.43 -3.92
C GLY A 68 -33.92 16.50 -3.61
N VAL A 69 -32.88 16.52 -4.44
CA VAL A 69 -31.64 15.80 -4.18
C VAL A 69 -30.54 16.83 -3.95
N SER A 70 -29.94 16.82 -2.76
CA SER A 70 -28.78 17.64 -2.43
C SER A 70 -27.59 16.73 -2.17
N VAL A 71 -26.56 16.84 -3.01
CA VAL A 71 -25.32 16.09 -2.86
C VAL A 71 -24.31 17.01 -2.19
N VAL A 72 -23.92 16.67 -0.96
CA VAL A 72 -23.00 17.46 -0.15
C VAL A 72 -21.87 16.55 0.34
N CYS A 73 -20.64 17.02 0.22
CA CYS A 73 -19.49 16.35 0.82
C CYS A 73 -19.50 16.61 2.33
N GLU A 74 -19.53 15.55 3.13
CA GLU A 74 -19.49 15.67 4.60
C GLU A 74 -18.18 16.32 5.05
N THR A 75 -17.07 15.96 4.40
CA THR A 75 -15.74 16.54 4.67
C THR A 75 -14.98 16.77 3.37
N THR A 76 -13.93 17.59 3.44
CA THR A 76 -12.97 17.79 2.33
C THR A 76 -11.81 16.78 2.36
N CYS A 77 -11.88 15.78 3.24
CA CYS A 77 -10.84 14.78 3.40
C CYS A 77 -10.99 13.69 2.36
N VAL A 78 -9.88 13.32 1.72
CA VAL A 78 -9.82 12.18 0.81
C VAL A 78 -8.94 11.11 1.46
N GLU A 79 -9.50 9.93 1.67
CA GLU A 79 -8.76 8.77 2.16
C GLU A 79 -8.11 8.07 0.97
N ILE A 80 -6.78 7.90 1.03
CA ILE A 80 -6.00 7.26 -0.02
C ILE A 80 -5.47 5.94 0.53
N PHE A 81 -5.87 4.83 -0.09
CA PHE A 81 -5.39 3.49 0.24
C PHE A 81 -4.41 3.04 -0.85
N THR A 82 -3.13 2.88 -0.48
CA THR A 82 -2.10 2.33 -1.37
C THR A 82 -1.71 0.94 -0.90
N GLN A 83 -1.56 0.01 -1.85
CA GLN A 83 -1.08 -1.34 -1.56
C GLN A 83 0.33 -1.50 -2.13
N ASP A 84 1.31 -1.48 -1.24
CA ASP A 84 2.72 -1.68 -1.59
C ASP A 84 3.15 -3.13 -1.35
N ALA A 85 4.06 -3.62 -2.20
CA ALA A 85 4.63 -4.96 -2.04
C ALA A 85 5.47 -5.01 -0.74
N SER A 86 5.15 -5.96 0.15
CA SER A 86 5.80 -6.10 1.46
C SER A 86 7.26 -6.54 1.40
N ILE A 87 7.71 -7.06 0.26
CA ILE A 87 9.08 -7.52 0.04
C ILE A 87 9.51 -7.02 -1.34
N ASN A 88 10.44 -6.07 -1.35
CA ASN A 88 11.05 -5.60 -2.59
C ASN A 88 12.29 -6.46 -2.91
N GLY A 89 12.67 -6.57 -4.18
CA GLY A 89 13.84 -7.37 -4.59
C GLY A 89 15.15 -6.90 -3.93
N VAL A 90 15.20 -5.61 -3.59
CA VAL A 90 16.29 -5.01 -2.81
C VAL A 90 16.35 -5.51 -1.37
N ASP A 91 15.22 -5.83 -0.74
CA ASP A 91 15.17 -6.35 0.64
C ASP A 91 15.69 -7.79 0.69
N LEU A 92 15.36 -8.58 -0.34
CA LEU A 92 15.90 -9.94 -0.51
C LEU A 92 17.41 -9.91 -0.70
N LEU A 93 17.90 -9.03 -1.58
CA LEU A 93 19.33 -8.90 -1.83
C LEU A 93 20.09 -8.39 -0.59
N SER A 94 19.48 -7.46 0.16
CA SER A 94 20.03 -6.94 1.41
C SER A 94 20.17 -8.04 2.47
N ASN A 95 19.13 -8.86 2.67
CA ASN A 95 19.16 -9.93 3.66
C ASN A 95 20.17 -11.04 3.29
N VAL A 96 20.19 -11.44 2.01
CA VAL A 96 21.16 -12.43 1.51
C VAL A 96 22.58 -11.88 1.56
N GLY A 97 22.78 -10.61 1.17
CA GLY A 97 24.07 -9.92 1.20
C GLY A 97 24.63 -9.79 2.62
N GLY A 98 23.79 -9.44 3.59
CA GLY A 98 24.19 -9.33 5.00
C GLY A 98 24.66 -10.66 5.58
N HIS A 99 23.89 -11.73 5.36
CA HIS A 99 24.29 -13.06 5.81
C HIS A 99 25.55 -13.54 5.07
N THR A 100 25.58 -13.51 3.74
CA THR A 100 26.74 -13.98 2.96
C THR A 100 28.01 -13.20 3.25
N GLY A 101 27.92 -11.88 3.43
CA GLY A 101 29.06 -11.04 3.83
C GLY A 101 29.67 -11.45 5.17
N LEU A 102 28.83 -11.82 6.15
CA LEU A 102 29.29 -12.32 7.45
C LEU A 102 30.03 -13.66 7.33
N TRP A 103 29.50 -14.60 6.54
CA TRP A 103 30.17 -15.89 6.27
C TRP A 103 31.52 -15.72 5.56
N ILE A 104 31.60 -14.78 4.61
CA ILE A 104 32.84 -14.44 3.89
C ILE A 104 33.86 -13.83 4.86
N GLY A 105 33.44 -12.91 5.73
CA GLY A 105 34.30 -12.29 6.72
C GLY A 105 34.92 -13.29 7.70
N ILE A 106 34.11 -14.22 8.21
CA ILE A 106 34.59 -15.29 9.11
C ILE A 106 35.57 -16.21 8.37
N SER A 107 35.27 -16.56 7.13
CA SER A 107 36.15 -17.40 6.29
C SER A 107 37.50 -16.73 6.04
N PHE A 108 37.52 -15.42 5.80
CA PHE A 108 38.75 -14.65 5.62
C PHE A 108 39.62 -14.60 6.89
N LEU A 109 39.01 -14.35 8.06
CA LEU A 109 39.72 -14.38 9.34
C LEU A 109 40.32 -15.76 9.62
N SER A 110 39.59 -16.83 9.34
CA SER A 110 40.08 -18.20 9.50
C SER A 110 41.30 -18.49 8.61
N ILE A 111 41.30 -18.03 7.35
CA ILE A 111 42.46 -18.17 6.46
C ILE A 111 43.68 -17.42 7.02
N MET A 112 43.48 -16.20 7.53
CA MET A 112 44.57 -15.42 8.14
C MET A 112 45.19 -16.14 9.34
N ASP A 113 44.38 -16.75 10.19
CA ASP A 113 44.86 -17.51 11.35
C ASP A 113 45.69 -18.75 10.95
N VAL A 114 45.25 -19.45 9.89
CA VAL A 114 46.02 -20.57 9.33
C VAL A 114 47.38 -20.10 8.80
N VAL A 115 47.44 -18.94 8.13
CA VAL A 115 48.70 -18.37 7.64
C VAL A 115 49.63 -17.99 8.80
N GLU A 116 49.11 -17.40 9.87
CA GLU A 116 49.90 -17.10 11.07
C GLU A 116 50.47 -18.38 11.70
N MET A 117 49.65 -19.43 11.82
CA MET A 117 50.07 -20.72 12.36
C MET A 117 51.21 -21.32 11.54
N LEU A 118 51.09 -21.32 10.20
CA LEU A 118 52.14 -21.80 9.31
C LEU A 118 53.44 -21.00 9.46
N TYR A 119 53.34 -19.67 9.57
CA TYR A 119 54.50 -18.81 9.78
C TYR A 119 55.23 -19.13 11.10
N ARG A 120 54.47 -19.32 12.20
CA ARG A 120 55.02 -19.71 13.50
C ARG A 120 55.69 -21.08 13.45
N LEU A 121 55.08 -22.06 12.76
CA LEU A 121 55.62 -23.41 12.62
C LEU A 121 56.93 -23.42 11.81
N ILE A 122 56.96 -22.72 10.68
CA ILE A 122 58.15 -22.59 9.83
C ILE A 122 59.28 -21.94 10.63
N ARG A 123 59.00 -20.83 11.31
CA ARG A 123 59.98 -20.16 12.18
C ARG A 123 60.52 -21.12 13.23
N TYR A 124 59.65 -21.83 13.95
CA TYR A 124 60.07 -22.79 14.97
C TYR A 124 60.97 -23.89 14.41
N HIS A 125 60.62 -24.48 13.26
CA HIS A 125 61.46 -25.47 12.60
C HIS A 125 62.84 -24.93 12.20
N TYR A 126 62.92 -23.72 11.65
CA TYR A 126 64.20 -23.09 11.32
C TYR A 126 65.07 -22.83 12.56
N TYR A 127 64.48 -22.34 13.66
CA TYR A 127 65.23 -22.14 14.91
C TYR A 127 65.71 -23.47 15.52
N ASN A 128 64.87 -24.51 15.53
CA ASN A 128 65.23 -25.80 16.13
C ASN A 128 66.28 -26.56 15.30
N VAL A 129 66.20 -26.50 13.97
CA VAL A 129 67.22 -27.07 13.06
C VAL A 129 68.53 -26.27 13.11
N GLY A 130 68.46 -24.95 13.28
CA GLY A 130 69.65 -24.10 13.49
C GLY A 130 70.36 -24.40 14.82
N GLY A 131 69.61 -24.69 15.88
CA GLY A 131 70.15 -25.03 17.20
C GLY A 131 70.85 -26.40 17.27
N THR A 132 70.45 -27.36 16.42
CA THR A 132 71.07 -28.70 16.38
C THR A 132 72.44 -28.71 15.69
N MET A 133 72.79 -27.69 14.90
CA MET A 133 74.14 -27.54 14.34
C MET A 133 75.15 -26.97 15.35
N GLN A 134 74.70 -26.24 16.38
CA GLN A 134 75.60 -25.60 17.35
C GLN A 134 76.00 -26.52 18.53
N GLY A 135 75.21 -27.57 18.80
CA GLY A 135 75.55 -28.60 19.79
C GLY A 135 76.56 -29.65 19.32
N ARG A 136 76.86 -29.72 18.01
CA ARG A 136 77.75 -30.75 17.45
C ARG A 136 79.23 -30.32 17.31
N ASN A 137 79.53 -29.05 17.59
CA ASN A 137 80.90 -28.50 17.54
C ASN A 137 81.57 -28.41 18.94
N GLN A 138 80.89 -28.81 20.02
CA GLN A 138 81.49 -28.83 21.38
C GLN A 138 82.01 -30.21 21.80
N ASP A 139 81.70 -31.29 21.08
CA ASP A 139 82.19 -32.64 21.39
C ASP A 139 83.48 -33.02 20.62
N GLN A 140 84.19 -32.05 20.04
CA GLN A 140 85.40 -32.30 19.23
C GLN A 140 86.59 -31.40 19.59
N SER A 141 86.72 -31.01 20.86
CA SER A 141 87.93 -30.39 21.43
C SER A 141 88.39 -31.07 22.72
#